data_AF-A0A7X9H1M7-F1
#
_entry.id   AF-A0A7X9H1M7-F1
#
_cell.length_a   1.000
_cell.length_b   1.000
_cell.length_c   1.000
_cell.angle_alpha   90.00
_cell.angle_beta   90.00
_cell.angle_gamma   90.00
#
_symmetry.space_group_name_H-M   'P 1'
#
loop_
_entity.id
_entity.type
_entity.pdbx_description
1 polymer ?
#
loop_
_entity_poly.entity_id
_entity_poly.type
_entity_poly.pdbx_seq_one_letter_code
_entity_poly.pdbx_strand_id
1 'polypeptide(L)' 'MIDKCIACLKENLDKNTIGINKKLLGESVDTFYCIDCLADFLDTTVEELKDKIEEFKDEGCDLFE' A
#
# COMPACT_ATOMS: atom_id res chain seq x y z
N MET A 1 4.56 5.05 16.24
CA MET A 1 3.25 4.44 15.95
C MET A 1 3.55 3.29 15.02
N ILE A 2 3.13 2.06 15.34
CA ILE A 2 3.43 0.89 14.49
C ILE A 2 2.26 0.75 13.53
N ASP A 3 2.48 1.02 12.25
CA ASP A 3 1.48 0.75 11.22
C ASP A 3 1.35 -0.76 11.05
N LYS A 4 0.12 -1.26 11.28
CA LYS A 4 -0.22 -2.68 11.24
C LYS A 4 -1.30 -2.95 10.21
N CYS A 5 -1.19 -4.09 9.53
CA CYS A 5 -2.23 -4.58 8.64
C CYS A 5 -3.52 -4.83 9.43
N ILE A 6 -4.65 -4.28 8.97
CA ILE A 6 -5.95 -4.51 9.61
C ILE A 6 -6.45 -5.96 9.44
N ALA A 7 -6.02 -6.65 8.38
CA ALA A 7 -6.47 -8.01 8.08
C ALA A 7 -5.65 -9.08 8.81
N CYS A 8 -4.31 -9.01 8.73
CA CYS A 8 -3.42 -10.05 9.25
C CYS A 8 -2.57 -9.62 10.45
N LEU A 9 -2.74 -8.38 10.93
CA LEU A 9 -2.00 -7.80 12.06
C LEU A 9 -0.47 -7.72 11.84
N LYS A 10 0.01 -7.91 10.61
CA LYS A 10 1.42 -7.72 10.25
C LYS A 10 1.86 -6.30 10.57
N GLU A 11 2.87 -6.19 11.42
CA GLU A 11 3.47 -4.94 11.85
C GLU A 11 4.61 -4.51 10.93
N ASN A 12 5.05 -3.25 11.08
CA ASN A 12 6.17 -2.67 10.31
C ASN A 12 5.91 -2.67 8.79
N LEU A 13 4.74 -2.16 8.39
CA LEU A 13 4.45 -1.90 6.98
C LEU A 13 5.45 -0.86 6.43
N ASP A 14 6.00 -1.13 5.25
CA ASP A 14 6.97 -0.22 4.63
C ASP A 14 6.27 1.01 4.02
N LYS A 15 7.05 2.07 3.75
CA LYS A 15 6.54 3.33 3.20
C LYS A 15 5.75 3.12 1.91
N ASN A 16 6.19 2.23 1.02
CA ASN A 16 5.47 1.98 -0.24
C ASN A 16 4.15 1.27 0.02
N THR A 17 4.12 0.29 0.92
CA THR A 17 2.86 -0.36 1.35
C THR A 17 1.88 0.68 1.90
N ILE A 18 2.33 1.61 2.74
CA ILE A 18 1.47 2.69 3.26
C ILE A 18 1.05 3.65 2.13
N GLY A 19 1.97 4.03 1.26
CA GLY A 19 1.72 4.92 0.13
C GLY A 19 0.67 4.36 -0.84
N ILE A 20 0.77 3.08 -1.20
CA ILE A 20 -0.18 2.45 -2.13
C ILE A 20 -1.56 2.29 -1.51
N ASN A 21 -1.65 2.03 -0.20
CA ASN A 21 -2.94 2.06 0.50
C ASN A 21 -3.57 3.44 0.41
N LYS A 22 -2.83 4.52 0.72
CA LYS A 22 -3.35 5.89 0.60
C LYS A 22 -3.73 6.25 -0.83
N LYS A 23 -2.93 5.82 -1.82
CA LYS A 23 -3.17 6.12 -3.22
C LYS A 23 -4.43 5.42 -3.77
N LEU A 24 -4.65 4.15 -3.39
CA LEU A 24 -5.76 3.34 -3.92
C LEU A 24 -7.05 3.45 -3.09
N LEU A 25 -6.93 3.55 -1.75
CA LEU A 25 -8.07 3.56 -0.83
C LEU A 25 -8.47 4.98 -0.40
N GLY A 26 -7.60 5.97 -0.63
CA GLY A 26 -7.81 7.39 -0.30
C GLY A 26 -6.80 7.93 0.72
N GLU A 27 -6.45 9.21 0.61
CA GLU A 27 -5.40 9.81 1.44
C GLU A 27 -5.76 9.89 2.93
N SER A 28 -7.06 9.79 3.26
CA SER A 28 -7.60 9.87 4.62
C SER A 28 -7.91 8.52 5.25
N VAL A 29 -7.33 7.42 4.75
CA VAL A 29 -7.52 6.11 5.40
C VAL A 29 -6.73 6.03 6.71
N ASP A 30 -7.42 5.62 7.78
CA ASP A 30 -6.83 5.35 9.10
C ASP A 30 -6.38 3.89 9.26
N THR A 31 -6.67 3.04 8.26
CA THR A 31 -6.41 1.61 8.29
C THR A 31 -5.62 1.19 7.06
N PHE A 32 -4.57 0.42 7.27
CA PHE A 32 -3.68 -0.06 6.21
C PHE A 32 -3.74 -1.57 6.09
N TYR A 33 -3.55 -2.06 4.87
CA TYR A 33 -3.30 -3.47 4.56
C TYR A 33 -1.82 -3.66 4.26
N CYS A 34 -1.25 -4.81 4.62
CA CYS A 34 0.02 -5.21 4.02
C CYS A 34 -0.19 -5.51 2.53
N ILE A 35 0.89 -5.48 1.74
CA ILE A 35 0.78 -5.65 0.29
C ILE A 35 0.05 -6.95 -0.12
N ASP A 36 0.27 -8.05 0.61
CA ASP A 36 -0.41 -9.33 0.38
C ASP A 36 -1.94 -9.20 0.59
N CYS A 37 -2.36 -8.71 1.76
CA CYS A 37 -3.78 -8.55 2.06
C CYS A 37 -4.46 -7.47 1.21
N LEU A 38 -3.70 -6.45 0.75
CA LEU A 38 -4.21 -5.45 -0.17
C LEU A 38 -4.49 -6.08 -1.54
N ALA A 39 -3.60 -6.97 -1.99
CA ALA A 39 -3.78 -7.71 -3.24
C ALA A 39 -5.05 -8.58 -3.17
N ASP A 40 -5.22 -9.35 -2.09
CA ASP A 40 -6.45 -10.12 -1.83
C ASP A 40 -7.70 -9.22 -1.76
N PHE A 41 -7.62 -8.05 -1.10
CA PHE A 41 -8.75 -7.14 -0.94
C PHE A 41 -9.20 -6.51 -2.27
N LEU A 42 -8.25 -6.22 -3.17
CA LEU A 42 -8.50 -5.61 -4.48
C LEU A 42 -8.68 -6.64 -5.61
N ASP A 43 -8.67 -7.94 -5.29
CA ASP A 43 -8.69 -9.05 -6.27
C ASP A 43 -7.61 -8.89 -7.36
N THR A 44 -6.41 -8.52 -6.93
CA THR A 44 -5.23 -8.28 -7.78
C THR A 44 -4.04 -9.07 -7.22
N THR A 45 -2.90 -9.01 -7.90
CA THR A 45 -1.66 -9.65 -7.45
C THR A 45 -0.72 -8.66 -6.76
N VAL A 46 0.16 -9.20 -5.91
CA VAL A 46 1.23 -8.40 -5.29
C VAL A 46 2.16 -7.79 -6.35
N GLU A 47 2.34 -8.45 -7.50
CA GLU A 47 3.16 -7.95 -8.61
C GLU A 47 2.51 -6.73 -9.26
N GLU A 48 1.21 -6.78 -9.57
CA GLU A 48 0.48 -5.62 -10.12
C GLU A 48 0.52 -4.40 -9.18
N LEU A 49 0.44 -4.62 -7.87
CA LEU A 49 0.59 -3.53 -6.90
C LEU A 49 2.00 -2.93 -6.91
N LYS A 50 3.05 -3.76 -7.06
CA LYS A 50 4.43 -3.28 -7.16
C LYS A 50 4.67 -2.51 -8.45
N ASP A 51 4.15 -3.01 -9.57
CA ASP A 51 4.25 -2.32 -10.85
C ASP A 51 3.59 -0.94 -10.78
N LYS A 52 2.42 -0.84 -10.13
CA LYS A 52 1.77 0.46 -9.85
C LYS A 52 2.61 1.38 -8.97
N ILE A 53 3.28 0.84 -7.95
CA ILE A 53 4.16 1.64 -7.07
C ILE A 53 5.30 2.24 -7.89
N GLU A 54 5.93 1.44 -8.75
CA GLU A 54 7.03 1.93 -9.60
C GLU A 54 6.51 2.93 -10.65
N GLU A 55 5.35 2.70 -11.26
CA GLU A 55 4.68 3.67 -12.14
C GLU A 55 4.47 5.02 -11.43
N PHE A 56 3.95 5.02 -10.20
CA PHE A 56 3.76 6.25 -9.43
C PHE A 56 5.08 6.94 -9.04
N LYS A 57 6.17 6.18 -8.85
CA LYS A 57 7.51 6.76 -8.61
C LYS A 57 8.04 7.45 -9.86
N ASP A 58 7.90 6.82 -11.02
CA ASP A 58 8.29 7.40 -12.32
C ASP A 58 7.48 8.66 -12.65
N GLU A 59 6.21 8.70 -12.25
CA GLU A 59 5.36 9.89 -12.34
C GLU A 59 5.71 11.01 -11.34
N GLY A 60 6.66 10.77 -10.42
CA GLY A 60 7.09 11.75 -9.41
C GLY A 60 6.10 11.94 -8.27
N CYS A 61 5.40 10.88 -7.86
CA CYS A 61 4.45 10.97 -6.75
C CYS A 61 5.17 11.05 -5.40
N ASP A 62 4.97 12.17 -4.67
CA ASP A 62 5.59 12.45 -3.36
C ASP A 62 5.33 11.37 -2.29
N LEU A 63 4.26 10.56 -2.45
CA LEU A 63 3.95 9.45 -1.56
C LEU A 63 5.01 8.33 -1.61
N PHE A 64 5.75 8.22 -2.72
CA PHE A 64 6.70 7.15 -2.99
C PHE A 64 8.15 7.63 -3.16
N GLU A 65 8.45 8.90 -2.83
CA GLU A 65 9.81 9.49 -2.82
C GLU A 65 10.75 8.89 -1.76
#